data_AF-A0A2W4LTM0-F1
#
_entry.id   AF-A0A2W4LTM0-F1
#
_cell.length_a   1.000
_cell.length_b   1.000
_cell.length_c   1.000
_cell.angle_alpha   90.00
_cell.angle_beta   90.00
_cell.angle_gamma   90.00
#
_symmetry.space_group_name_H-M   'P 1'
#
loop_
_entity.id
_entity.type
_entity.pdbx_description
1 polymer ?
#
loop_
_entity_poly.entity_id
_entity_poly.type
_entity_poly.pdbx_seq_one_letter_code
_entity_poly.pdbx_strand_id
1 'polypeptide(L)'
;MAGALSEIPAHLRRFVVEQDYGQYTESDQAVWRFVLARLSSSLNERAHPAYKHGLAATGIRLDRIPSIAEMNDKLGRFGWGAVAVDGFIPPRAFQEFQAAGILPIAAEIRTSEHVEYTPAPDIIHEAAGHAPILPEPTFAAYLRRIGEVGAQAFTVPADAAVYTAIYELSEVKERPDATAEEVERAERALAEALANGTVVSEAARLSRLYWWTAEYGLFGTPEQYTLYGAGLLSSIGESRSCHATEVRKLPLDEGCVEVDYDITRPQPQLFVTPDFETLHAVLDRVAEGLAVRRGGAYALRTALESRELATLRFSSGAIAIGVLARVLGPFDAPWAVELSGPVGFGWDGRLLPEHFPNAHADCWVIVGRLADGSSPDTGLVGASPSSRRTSIEFVSGARVEGRIVRREGLPDGRTACLELEAARIVLPRSAPRELARFTLLCAGDFVTARAGAADGAYHGETQYSGVRVPRPRPNRASTRSAASAPPPGPSTH
;
A
#
# COMPACT_ATOMS: atom_id res chain seq x y z
N MET A 1 -16.37 19.69 18.84
CA MET A 1 -16.04 18.33 19.32
C MET A 1 -15.10 17.73 18.31
N ALA A 2 -13.85 17.48 18.72
CA ALA A 2 -12.75 17.02 17.88
C ALA A 2 -12.90 15.51 17.59
N GLY A 3 -13.68 15.16 16.56
CA GLY A 3 -14.20 13.80 16.37
C GLY A 3 -13.55 12.92 15.31
N ALA A 4 -12.47 13.32 14.63
CA ALA A 4 -11.89 12.49 13.55
C ALA A 4 -10.34 12.43 13.51
N LEU A 5 -9.63 13.26 14.28
CA LEU A 5 -8.14 13.26 14.29
C LEU A 5 -7.53 12.22 15.24
N SER A 6 -8.35 11.59 16.10
CA SER A 6 -8.01 10.37 16.84
C SER A 6 -8.61 9.19 16.05
N GLU A 7 -7.90 8.45 15.20
CA GLU A 7 -6.55 7.91 15.38
C GLU A 7 -5.91 7.70 14.00
N ILE A 8 -5.19 8.70 13.46
CA ILE A 8 -4.28 8.41 12.34
C ILE A 8 -3.30 7.34 12.84
N PRO A 9 -3.21 6.16 12.18
CA PRO A 9 -2.31 5.10 12.60
C PRO A 9 -0.88 5.63 12.77
N ALA A 10 -0.22 5.26 13.87
CA ALA A 10 1.00 5.92 14.33
C ALA A 10 2.10 5.97 13.25
N HIS A 11 2.22 4.91 12.45
CA HIS A 11 3.20 4.80 11.36
C HIS A 11 2.86 5.59 10.11
N LEU A 12 1.58 5.91 9.91
CA LEU A 12 1.15 6.75 8.79
C LEU A 12 1.36 8.24 9.08
N ARG A 13 1.47 8.65 10.36
CA ARG A 13 1.64 10.05 10.75
C ARG A 13 2.86 10.73 10.14
N ARG A 14 3.93 9.97 9.86
CA ARG A 14 5.13 10.52 9.21
C ARG A 14 4.89 10.96 7.76
N PHE A 15 3.84 10.47 7.11
CA PHE A 15 3.44 10.91 5.77
C PHE A 15 2.50 12.11 5.78
N VAL A 16 2.02 12.51 6.96
CA VAL A 16 1.08 13.61 7.13
C VAL A 16 1.87 14.90 7.34
N VAL A 17 1.49 15.94 6.60
CA VAL A 17 2.01 17.30 6.76
C VAL A 17 0.91 18.24 7.23
N GLU A 18 1.29 19.39 7.80
CA GLU A 18 0.34 20.45 8.11
C GLU A 18 -0.08 21.19 6.84
N GLN A 19 -1.38 21.44 6.67
CA GLN A 19 -1.88 22.31 5.61
C GLN A 19 -1.68 23.78 6.03
N ASP A 20 -0.59 24.40 5.59
CA ASP A 20 -0.39 25.84 5.74
C ASP A 20 -1.27 26.61 4.75
N TYR A 21 -2.51 26.88 5.14
CA TYR A 21 -3.50 27.56 4.31
C TYR A 21 -3.06 28.97 3.88
N GLY A 22 -2.18 29.63 4.64
CA GLY A 22 -1.66 30.95 4.33
C GLY A 22 -0.77 30.99 3.08
N GLN A 23 -0.31 29.83 2.59
CA GLN A 23 0.50 29.75 1.37
C GLN A 23 -0.32 29.83 0.07
N TYR A 24 -1.64 29.62 0.13
CA TYR A 24 -2.48 29.78 -1.05
C TYR A 24 -2.60 31.25 -1.42
N THR A 25 -2.09 31.61 -2.58
CA THR A 25 -2.17 32.97 -3.11
C THR A 25 -3.55 33.27 -3.70
N GLU A 26 -3.84 34.54 -3.97
CA GLU A 26 -5.04 34.92 -4.71
C GLU A 26 -5.11 34.27 -6.11
N SER A 27 -3.96 34.01 -6.74
CA SER A 27 -3.88 33.29 -8.00
C SER A 27 -4.32 31.83 -7.84
N ASP A 28 -3.86 31.16 -6.78
CA ASP A 28 -4.25 29.79 -6.44
C ASP A 28 -5.76 29.70 -6.20
N GLN A 29 -6.30 30.63 -5.41
CA GLN A 29 -7.74 30.73 -5.16
C GLN A 29 -8.53 31.00 -6.46
N ALA A 30 -7.99 31.81 -7.38
CA ALA A 30 -8.61 32.05 -8.67
C ALA A 30 -8.61 30.81 -9.58
N VAL A 31 -7.51 30.05 -9.63
CA VAL A 31 -7.43 28.77 -10.35
C VAL A 31 -8.47 27.80 -9.82
N TRP A 32 -8.56 27.64 -8.49
CA TRP A 32 -9.59 26.81 -7.85
C TRP A 32 -10.99 27.20 -8.31
N ARG A 33 -11.37 28.47 -8.14
CA ARG A 33 -12.69 28.97 -8.52
C ARG A 33 -13.01 28.71 -9.98
N PHE A 34 -12.05 28.98 -10.87
CA PHE A 34 -12.22 28.81 -12.30
C PHE A 34 -12.46 27.33 -12.66
N VAL A 35 -11.60 26.43 -12.15
CA VAL A 35 -11.69 25.00 -12.45
C VAL A 35 -12.98 24.41 -11.91
N LEU A 36 -13.31 24.67 -10.64
CA LEU A 36 -14.51 24.13 -10.00
C LEU A 36 -15.80 24.68 -10.62
N ALA A 37 -15.84 25.96 -11.01
CA ALA A 37 -16.99 26.51 -11.71
C ALA A 37 -17.20 25.82 -13.07
N ARG A 38 -16.12 25.61 -13.83
CA ARG A 38 -16.17 24.95 -15.14
C ARG A 38 -16.57 23.48 -15.02
N LEU A 39 -15.97 22.74 -14.09
CA LEU A 39 -16.30 21.35 -13.80
C LEU A 39 -17.75 21.20 -13.33
N SER A 40 -18.18 22.01 -12.36
CA SER A 40 -19.56 21.96 -11.83
C SER A 40 -20.59 22.21 -12.93
N SER A 41 -20.32 23.15 -13.84
CA SER A 41 -21.19 23.41 -14.98
C SER A 41 -21.22 22.25 -15.97
N SER A 42 -20.08 21.63 -16.30
CA SER A 42 -20.03 20.53 -17.27
C SER A 42 -20.54 19.19 -16.73
N LEU A 43 -20.34 18.95 -15.44
CA LEU A 43 -20.70 17.70 -14.78
C LEU A 43 -22.14 17.65 -14.28
N ASN A 44 -22.87 18.78 -14.32
CA ASN A 44 -24.22 18.91 -13.77
C ASN A 44 -25.22 17.87 -14.27
N GLU A 45 -25.05 17.31 -15.47
CA GLU A 45 -25.92 16.23 -16.00
C GLU A 45 -25.19 14.92 -16.23
N ARG A 46 -23.85 14.93 -16.14
CA ARG A 46 -22.99 13.81 -16.55
C ARG A 46 -22.39 13.04 -15.38
N ALA A 47 -22.16 13.71 -14.25
CA ALA A 47 -21.67 13.05 -13.04
C ALA A 47 -22.78 12.27 -12.33
N HIS A 48 -22.37 11.19 -11.67
CA HIS A 48 -23.22 10.39 -10.80
C HIS A 48 -23.92 11.29 -9.77
N PRO A 49 -25.22 11.05 -9.45
CA PRO A 49 -25.97 11.92 -8.54
C PRO A 49 -25.33 12.17 -7.17
N ALA A 50 -24.57 11.18 -6.65
CA ALA A 50 -23.83 11.33 -5.39
C ALA A 50 -22.82 12.48 -5.43
N TYR A 51 -22.14 12.70 -6.56
CA TYR A 51 -21.12 13.74 -6.70
C TYR A 51 -21.67 15.16 -6.49
N LYS A 52 -22.87 15.42 -7.03
CA LYS A 52 -23.46 16.78 -7.04
C LYS A 52 -23.75 17.29 -5.64
N HIS A 53 -24.40 16.47 -4.83
CA HIS A 53 -24.65 16.78 -3.41
C HIS A 53 -23.37 16.60 -2.57
N GLY A 54 -22.50 15.72 -3.05
CA GLY A 54 -21.20 15.39 -2.54
C GLY A 54 -20.30 16.56 -2.19
N LEU A 55 -20.11 17.47 -3.14
CA LEU A 55 -19.19 18.59 -3.00
C LEU A 55 -19.44 19.35 -1.68
N ALA A 56 -20.65 19.85 -1.49
CA ALA A 56 -21.01 20.57 -0.26
C ALA A 56 -21.05 19.65 0.97
N ALA A 57 -21.44 18.39 0.80
CA ALA A 57 -21.53 17.41 1.88
C ALA A 57 -20.16 17.04 2.45
N THR A 58 -19.08 17.17 1.68
CA THR A 58 -17.70 16.83 2.08
C THR A 58 -16.80 18.05 2.33
N GLY A 59 -17.40 19.25 2.42
CA GLY A 59 -16.66 20.47 2.74
C GLY A 59 -16.00 21.14 1.54
N ILE A 60 -16.33 20.70 0.31
CA ILE A 60 -15.83 21.30 -0.92
C ILE A 60 -16.73 22.45 -1.33
N ARG A 61 -16.13 23.63 -1.47
CA ARG A 61 -16.80 24.84 -1.91
C ARG A 61 -16.24 25.30 -3.25
N LEU A 62 -17.10 25.93 -4.04
CA LEU A 62 -16.71 26.44 -5.35
C LEU A 62 -15.93 27.76 -5.27
N ASP A 63 -16.05 28.50 -4.17
CA ASP A 63 -15.52 29.86 -4.02
C ASP A 63 -14.12 29.96 -3.42
N ARG A 64 -13.63 28.90 -2.76
CA ARG A 64 -12.31 28.84 -2.14
C ARG A 64 -11.77 27.42 -2.05
N ILE A 65 -10.44 27.31 -2.00
CA ILE A 65 -9.72 26.06 -1.72
C ILE A 65 -10.18 25.52 -0.34
N PRO A 66 -10.45 24.21 -0.20
CA PRO A 66 -10.93 23.63 1.05
C PRO A 66 -9.84 23.59 2.12
N SER A 67 -10.26 23.78 3.37
CA SER A 67 -9.43 23.45 4.52
C SER A 67 -9.63 21.99 4.89
N ILE A 68 -8.54 21.26 5.17
CA ILE A 68 -8.60 19.87 5.65
C ILE A 68 -9.41 19.76 6.96
N ALA A 69 -9.36 20.79 7.81
CA ALA A 69 -10.18 20.83 9.03
C ALA A 69 -11.68 20.90 8.71
N GLU A 70 -12.09 21.76 7.77
CA GLU A 70 -13.48 21.86 7.32
C GLU A 70 -13.94 20.57 6.63
N MET A 71 -13.07 19.93 5.83
CA MET A 71 -13.35 18.62 5.24
C MET A 71 -13.56 17.55 6.32
N ASN A 72 -12.71 17.49 7.35
CA ASN A 72 -12.84 16.51 8.43
C ASN A 72 -14.13 16.66 9.24
N ASP A 73 -14.57 17.90 9.52
CA ASP A 73 -15.85 18.17 10.20
C ASP A 73 -17.06 17.63 9.43
N LYS A 74 -16.92 17.48 8.11
CA LYS A 74 -17.96 17.03 7.19
C LYS A 74 -17.86 15.53 6.92
N LEU A 75 -16.68 15.06 6.52
CA LEU A 75 -16.37 13.67 6.18
C LEU A 75 -16.61 12.71 7.34
N GLY A 76 -16.40 13.15 8.59
CA GLY A 76 -16.60 12.31 9.77
C GLY A 76 -18.01 11.72 9.87
N ARG A 77 -19.02 12.37 9.25
CA ARG A 77 -20.41 11.88 9.19
C ARG A 77 -20.58 10.62 8.34
N PHE A 78 -19.64 10.38 7.43
CA PHE A 78 -19.58 9.23 6.54
C PHE A 78 -18.52 8.22 7.02
N GLY A 79 -17.97 8.43 8.23
CA GLY A 79 -16.89 7.64 8.80
C GLY A 79 -15.53 7.86 8.13
N TRP A 80 -15.39 8.90 7.32
CA TRP A 80 -14.16 9.22 6.59
C TRP A 80 -13.46 10.44 7.20
N GLY A 81 -12.16 10.55 6.97
CA GLY A 81 -11.35 11.73 7.27
C GLY A 81 -10.45 12.10 6.10
N ALA A 82 -9.69 13.17 6.26
CA ALA A 82 -8.69 13.63 5.31
C ALA A 82 -7.43 14.11 6.04
N VAL A 83 -6.28 13.89 5.43
CA VAL A 83 -4.97 14.39 5.89
C VAL A 83 -4.27 15.09 4.73
N ALA A 84 -3.47 16.11 5.01
CA ALA A 84 -2.61 16.69 3.99
C ALA A 84 -1.34 15.84 3.83
N VAL A 85 -0.92 15.63 2.59
CA VAL A 85 0.34 14.97 2.22
C VAL A 85 1.13 15.85 1.25
N ASP A 86 2.43 15.66 1.20
CA ASP A 86 3.36 16.35 0.30
C ASP A 86 3.45 15.59 -1.04
N GLY A 87 2.32 15.55 -1.75
CA GLY A 87 2.19 14.84 -3.02
C GLY A 87 2.36 13.32 -2.87
N PHE A 88 3.51 12.79 -3.30
CA PHE A 88 3.73 11.35 -3.40
C PHE A 88 3.95 10.67 -2.05
N ILE A 89 3.09 9.71 -1.73
CA ILE A 89 3.26 8.76 -0.63
C ILE A 89 3.46 7.34 -1.18
N PRO A 90 4.11 6.43 -0.44
CA PRO A 90 4.26 5.04 -0.87
C PRO A 90 2.92 4.39 -1.18
N PRO A 91 2.81 3.55 -2.24
CA PRO A 91 1.57 2.90 -2.59
C PRO A 91 0.94 2.13 -1.42
N ARG A 92 1.75 1.41 -0.63
CA ARG A 92 1.25 0.70 0.56
C ARG A 92 0.71 1.65 1.63
N ALA A 93 1.34 2.81 1.85
CA ALA A 93 0.84 3.81 2.79
C ALA A 93 -0.50 4.40 2.31
N PHE A 94 -0.65 4.65 1.00
CA PHE A 94 -1.92 5.06 0.41
C PHE A 94 -3.02 4.03 0.68
N GLN A 95 -2.76 2.73 0.42
CA GLN A 95 -3.73 1.68 0.68
C GLN A 95 -4.13 1.60 2.17
N GLU A 96 -3.18 1.77 3.08
CA GLU A 96 -3.45 1.76 4.53
C GLU A 96 -4.22 3.00 5.00
N PHE A 97 -4.01 4.17 4.39
CA PHE A 97 -4.87 5.34 4.62
C PHE A 97 -6.31 5.05 4.18
N GLN A 98 -6.50 4.49 2.98
CA GLN A 98 -7.82 4.12 2.49
C GLN A 98 -8.51 3.08 3.37
N ALA A 99 -7.77 2.06 3.82
CA ALA A 99 -8.27 1.06 4.78
C ALA A 99 -8.73 1.69 6.10
N ALA A 100 -8.03 2.74 6.56
CA ALA A 100 -8.41 3.52 7.74
C ALA A 100 -9.57 4.51 7.49
N GLY A 101 -10.07 4.62 6.24
CA GLY A 101 -11.06 5.62 5.86
C GLY A 101 -10.52 7.05 5.90
N ILE A 102 -9.27 7.24 5.49
CA ILE A 102 -8.59 8.53 5.46
C ILE A 102 -8.18 8.84 4.02
N LEU A 103 -8.62 9.97 3.48
CA LEU A 103 -8.13 10.48 2.19
C LEU A 103 -6.81 11.23 2.37
N PRO A 104 -5.71 10.78 1.74
CA PRO A 104 -4.50 11.59 1.62
C PRO A 104 -4.70 12.65 0.53
N ILE A 105 -4.67 13.93 0.92
CA ILE A 105 -4.90 15.07 0.02
C ILE A 105 -3.57 15.77 -0.25
N ALA A 106 -3.12 15.78 -1.50
CA ALA A 106 -2.00 16.61 -1.92
C ALA A 106 -2.35 18.09 -1.66
N ALA A 107 -1.52 18.78 -0.86
CA ALA A 107 -1.81 20.17 -0.48
C ALA A 107 -1.57 21.17 -1.61
N GLU A 108 -0.84 20.78 -2.66
CA GLU A 108 -0.49 21.66 -3.77
C GLU A 108 -1.67 21.89 -4.71
N ILE A 109 -1.66 22.99 -5.45
CA ILE A 109 -2.64 23.28 -6.50
C ILE A 109 -1.89 23.55 -7.80
N ARG A 110 -2.43 23.04 -8.91
CA ARG A 110 -1.90 23.28 -10.26
C ARG A 110 -1.79 24.77 -10.57
N THR A 111 -0.84 25.12 -11.42
CA THR A 111 -0.62 26.52 -11.83
C THR A 111 -1.64 26.98 -12.88
N SER A 112 -1.70 28.29 -13.11
CA SER A 112 -2.54 28.89 -14.15
C SER A 112 -2.17 28.48 -15.59
N GLU A 113 -0.99 27.90 -15.79
CA GLU A 113 -0.53 27.40 -17.09
C GLU A 113 -1.00 25.96 -17.35
N HIS A 114 -1.33 25.21 -16.29
CA HIS A 114 -1.74 23.80 -16.33
C HIS A 114 -3.19 23.61 -15.86
N VAL A 115 -4.06 24.59 -16.12
CA VAL A 115 -5.45 24.63 -15.61
C VAL A 115 -6.29 23.45 -16.09
N GLU A 116 -6.08 22.99 -17.33
CA GLU A 116 -6.90 21.93 -17.92
C GLU A 116 -6.51 20.53 -17.41
N TYR A 117 -5.24 20.31 -17.07
CA TYR A 117 -4.70 19.03 -16.63
C TYR A 117 -3.33 19.20 -15.96
N THR A 118 -3.07 18.44 -14.89
CA THR A 118 -1.74 18.25 -14.29
C THR A 118 -1.46 16.74 -14.20
N PRO A 119 -0.27 16.26 -14.60
CA PRO A 119 0.11 14.85 -14.42
C PRO A 119 0.27 14.44 -12.94
N ALA A 120 0.61 15.39 -12.06
CA ALA A 120 0.74 15.16 -10.63
C ALA A 120 -0.58 15.47 -9.91
N PRO A 121 -1.05 14.62 -8.98
CA PRO A 121 -2.24 14.87 -8.19
C PRO A 121 -2.12 16.16 -7.38
N ASP A 122 -3.12 17.02 -7.46
CA ASP A 122 -3.21 18.28 -6.73
C ASP A 122 -4.50 18.31 -5.87
N ILE A 123 -4.67 19.35 -5.06
CA ILE A 123 -5.82 19.49 -4.15
C ILE A 123 -7.15 19.51 -4.88
N ILE A 124 -7.20 19.93 -6.15
CA ILE A 124 -8.41 19.84 -6.97
C ILE A 124 -8.73 18.36 -7.25
N HIS A 125 -7.75 17.60 -7.74
CA HIS A 125 -7.92 16.18 -7.99
C HIS A 125 -8.34 15.42 -6.73
N GLU A 126 -7.59 15.59 -5.65
CA GLU A 126 -7.80 14.83 -4.42
C GLU A 126 -9.07 15.26 -3.69
N ALA A 127 -9.27 16.56 -3.47
CA ALA A 127 -10.40 17.03 -2.68
C ALA A 127 -11.70 17.09 -3.49
N ALA A 128 -11.67 17.56 -4.74
CA ALA A 128 -12.87 17.70 -5.54
C ALA A 128 -13.16 16.48 -6.44
N GLY A 129 -12.17 15.65 -6.77
CA GLY A 129 -12.39 14.40 -7.50
C GLY A 129 -12.87 13.26 -6.61
N HIS A 130 -12.12 12.95 -5.55
CA HIS A 130 -12.36 11.76 -4.70
C HIS A 130 -13.41 11.99 -3.61
N ALA A 131 -13.32 13.08 -2.85
CA ALA A 131 -14.17 13.27 -1.68
C ALA A 131 -15.69 13.29 -1.98
N PRO A 132 -16.20 13.94 -3.04
CA PRO A 132 -17.64 14.14 -3.20
C PRO A 132 -18.47 12.88 -3.38
N ILE A 133 -17.88 11.74 -3.74
CA ILE A 133 -18.65 10.50 -3.87
C ILE A 133 -18.74 9.70 -2.57
N LEU A 134 -17.92 10.01 -1.56
CA LEU A 134 -17.92 9.34 -0.26
C LEU A 134 -19.25 9.35 0.52
N PRO A 135 -20.18 10.30 0.31
CA PRO A 135 -21.52 10.19 0.91
C PRO A 135 -22.33 8.99 0.42
N GLU A 136 -21.94 8.33 -0.67
CA GLU A 136 -22.53 7.06 -1.09
C GLU A 136 -21.89 5.88 -0.32
N PRO A 137 -22.62 5.28 0.65
CA PRO A 137 -22.06 4.29 1.57
C PRO A 137 -21.46 3.05 0.89
N THR A 138 -22.03 2.59 -0.21
CA THR A 138 -21.53 1.39 -0.91
C THR A 138 -20.16 1.68 -1.54
N PHE A 139 -20.02 2.83 -2.21
CA PHE A 139 -18.74 3.25 -2.78
C PHE A 139 -17.69 3.56 -1.69
N ALA A 140 -18.12 4.21 -0.61
CA ALA A 140 -17.27 4.47 0.55
C ALA A 140 -16.76 3.18 1.22
N ALA A 141 -17.59 2.14 1.29
CA ALA A 141 -17.18 0.82 1.78
C ALA A 141 -16.22 0.13 0.81
N TYR A 142 -16.46 0.25 -0.50
CA TYR A 142 -15.56 -0.26 -1.54
C TYR A 142 -14.15 0.31 -1.42
N LEU A 143 -14.02 1.64 -1.26
CA LEU A 143 -12.71 2.28 -1.13
C LEU A 143 -11.92 1.81 0.09
N ARG A 144 -12.57 1.59 1.24
CA ARG A 144 -11.89 0.99 2.40
C ARG A 144 -11.43 -0.42 2.10
N ARG A 145 -12.31 -1.22 1.50
CA ARG A 145 -12.05 -2.63 1.23
C ARG A 145 -10.93 -2.83 0.22
N ILE A 146 -10.87 -2.04 -0.85
CA ILE A 146 -9.74 -2.13 -1.80
C ILE A 146 -8.43 -1.69 -1.12
N GLY A 147 -8.47 -0.73 -0.19
CA GLY A 147 -7.37 -0.38 0.70
C GLY A 147 -6.90 -1.55 1.56
N GLU A 148 -7.82 -2.23 2.25
CA GLU A 148 -7.54 -3.39 3.11
C GLU A 148 -6.93 -4.55 2.33
N VAL A 149 -7.45 -4.84 1.13
CA VAL A 149 -6.95 -5.89 0.24
C VAL A 149 -5.60 -5.49 -0.36
N GLY A 150 -5.46 -4.24 -0.81
CA GLY A 150 -4.23 -3.66 -1.35
C GLY A 150 -3.07 -3.68 -0.36
N ALA A 151 -3.34 -3.37 0.91
CA ALA A 151 -2.35 -3.40 1.98
C ALA A 151 -1.80 -4.82 2.28
N GLN A 152 -2.43 -5.88 1.76
CA GLN A 152 -2.00 -7.27 1.93
C GLN A 152 -1.31 -7.87 0.70
N ALA A 153 -1.40 -7.19 -0.45
CA ALA A 153 -0.83 -7.65 -1.70
C ALA A 153 0.69 -7.45 -1.75
N PHE A 154 1.37 -8.44 -2.32
CA PHE A 154 2.82 -8.36 -2.55
C PHE A 154 3.13 -7.50 -3.78
N THR A 155 4.18 -6.69 -3.67
CA THR A 155 4.84 -6.09 -4.84
C THR A 155 5.99 -6.98 -5.32
N VAL A 156 6.61 -6.63 -6.44
CA VAL A 156 7.88 -7.20 -6.87
C VAL A 156 8.94 -6.10 -6.96
N PRO A 157 10.24 -6.42 -6.83
CA PRO A 157 11.30 -5.41 -6.86
C PRO A 157 11.29 -4.51 -8.13
N ALA A 158 10.81 -5.04 -9.26
CA ALA A 158 10.67 -4.25 -10.49
C ALA A 158 9.63 -3.12 -10.36
N ASP A 159 8.49 -3.36 -9.73
CA ASP A 159 7.46 -2.34 -9.50
C ASP A 159 7.97 -1.23 -8.58
N ALA A 160 8.70 -1.59 -7.52
CA ALA A 160 9.33 -0.65 -6.62
C ALA A 160 10.38 0.22 -7.32
N ALA A 161 11.14 -0.36 -8.26
CA ALA A 161 12.10 0.38 -9.08
C ALA A 161 11.41 1.38 -10.02
N VAL A 162 10.31 0.99 -10.66
CA VAL A 162 9.50 1.91 -11.49
C VAL A 162 8.96 3.07 -10.66
N TYR A 163 8.35 2.79 -9.50
CA TYR A 163 7.85 3.82 -8.60
C TYR A 163 8.95 4.80 -8.18
N THR A 164 10.12 4.28 -7.78
CA THR A 164 11.27 5.09 -7.38
C THR A 164 11.74 5.99 -8.52
N ALA A 165 11.82 5.45 -9.74
CA ALA A 165 12.24 6.22 -10.91
C ALA A 165 11.22 7.31 -11.32
N ILE A 166 9.91 7.04 -11.20
CA ILE A 166 8.86 8.06 -11.41
C ILE A 166 9.01 9.19 -10.40
N TYR A 167 9.19 8.85 -9.12
CA TYR A 167 9.37 9.83 -8.05
C TYR A 167 10.61 10.69 -8.28
N GLU A 168 11.76 10.08 -8.57
CA GLU A 168 13.01 10.80 -8.86
C GLU A 168 12.88 11.72 -10.06
N LEU A 169 12.22 11.27 -11.14
CA LEU A 169 11.95 12.11 -12.31
C LEU A 169 11.06 13.30 -11.96
N SER A 170 10.02 13.10 -11.15
CA SER A 170 9.15 14.19 -10.68
C SER A 170 9.94 15.21 -9.86
N GLU A 171 10.73 14.78 -8.88
CA GLU A 171 11.55 15.66 -8.04
C GLU A 171 12.54 16.48 -8.87
N VAL A 172 13.20 15.86 -9.85
CA VAL A 172 14.16 16.54 -10.72
C VAL A 172 13.45 17.56 -11.61
N LYS A 173 12.29 17.22 -12.20
CA LYS A 173 11.56 18.15 -13.09
C LYS A 173 10.98 19.36 -12.35
N GLU A 174 10.65 19.22 -11.06
CA GLU A 174 10.13 20.32 -10.24
C GLU A 174 11.23 21.22 -9.65
N ARG A 175 12.52 20.83 -9.76
CA ARG A 175 13.63 21.63 -9.21
C ARG A 175 13.98 22.78 -10.16
N PRO A 176 13.92 24.06 -9.71
CA PRO A 176 14.18 25.21 -10.59
C PRO A 176 15.60 25.26 -11.17
N ASP A 177 16.55 24.59 -10.52
CA ASP A 177 17.97 24.53 -10.88
C ASP A 177 18.37 23.18 -11.51
N ALA A 178 17.41 22.31 -11.85
CA ALA A 178 17.70 21.04 -12.50
C ALA A 178 18.33 21.26 -13.87
N THR A 179 19.45 20.58 -14.11
CA THR A 179 20.14 20.57 -15.39
C THR A 179 19.46 19.62 -16.37
N ALA A 180 19.57 19.89 -17.68
CA ALA A 180 19.07 18.98 -18.72
C ALA A 180 19.65 17.56 -18.57
N GLU A 181 20.92 17.44 -18.18
CA GLU A 181 21.58 16.15 -17.96
C GLU A 181 20.97 15.36 -16.80
N GLU A 182 20.53 16.03 -15.73
CA GLU A 182 19.84 15.37 -14.60
C GLU A 182 18.46 14.87 -15.01
N VAL A 183 17.70 15.67 -15.77
CA VAL A 183 16.39 15.27 -16.30
C VAL A 183 16.54 14.05 -17.20
N GLU A 184 17.46 14.10 -18.17
CA GLU A 184 17.72 12.98 -19.07
C GLU A 184 18.18 11.71 -18.32
N ARG A 185 18.97 11.86 -17.25
CA ARG A 185 19.39 10.71 -16.42
C ARG A 185 18.19 10.05 -15.74
N ALA A 186 17.30 10.85 -15.16
CA ALA A 186 16.09 10.34 -14.53
C ALA A 186 15.13 9.71 -15.56
N GLU A 187 15.01 10.29 -16.75
CA GLU A 187 14.21 9.70 -17.85
C GLU A 187 14.77 8.36 -18.33
N ARG A 188 16.11 8.24 -18.45
CA ARG A 188 16.76 6.95 -18.77
C ARG A 188 16.53 5.91 -17.66
N ALA A 189 16.67 6.29 -16.40
CA ALA A 189 16.42 5.40 -15.27
C ALA A 189 14.98 4.87 -15.27
N LEU A 190 14.00 5.73 -15.56
CA LEU A 190 12.60 5.32 -15.71
C LEU A 190 12.40 4.37 -16.89
N ALA A 191 12.98 4.67 -18.06
CA ALA A 191 12.89 3.81 -19.23
C ALA A 191 13.49 2.41 -18.98
N GLU A 192 14.63 2.34 -18.29
CA GLU A 192 15.26 1.08 -17.89
C GLU A 192 14.40 0.31 -16.88
N ALA A 193 13.84 0.99 -15.87
CA ALA A 193 12.96 0.36 -14.89
C ALA A 193 11.70 -0.24 -15.55
N LEU A 194 11.07 0.49 -16.46
CA LEU A 194 9.91 0.03 -17.22
C LEU A 194 10.25 -1.17 -18.12
N ALA A 195 11.43 -1.18 -18.76
CA ALA A 195 11.85 -2.28 -19.62
C ALA A 195 12.14 -3.59 -18.84
N ASN A 196 12.48 -3.49 -17.55
CA ASN A 196 12.79 -4.65 -16.70
C ASN A 196 11.54 -5.27 -16.03
N GLY A 197 10.38 -4.63 -16.10
CA GLY A 197 9.11 -5.13 -15.55
C GLY A 197 8.52 -6.26 -16.40
N THR A 198 8.83 -7.52 -16.06
CA THR A 198 8.36 -8.69 -16.85
C THR A 198 7.16 -9.41 -16.25
N VAL A 199 6.84 -9.16 -14.98
CA VAL A 199 5.73 -9.82 -14.26
C VAL A 199 4.88 -8.76 -13.56
N VAL A 200 3.57 -8.81 -13.80
CA VAL A 200 2.60 -7.96 -13.09
C VAL A 200 2.41 -8.53 -11.68
N SER A 201 2.77 -7.75 -10.65
CA SER A 201 2.56 -8.15 -9.26
C SER A 201 1.09 -8.13 -8.85
N GLU A 202 0.80 -8.66 -7.66
CA GLU A 202 -0.52 -8.54 -7.03
C GLU A 202 -0.88 -7.06 -6.76
N ALA A 203 0.07 -6.29 -6.25
CA ALA A 203 -0.11 -4.87 -5.97
C ALA A 203 -0.39 -4.08 -7.27
N ALA A 204 0.29 -4.40 -8.37
CA ALA A 204 0.05 -3.77 -9.67
C ALA A 204 -1.35 -4.07 -10.22
N ARG A 205 -1.84 -5.33 -10.08
CA ARG A 205 -3.22 -5.69 -10.44
C ARG A 205 -4.26 -4.90 -9.65
N LEU A 206 -4.06 -4.74 -8.34
CA LEU A 206 -4.97 -3.95 -7.50
C LEU A 206 -4.88 -2.45 -7.82
N SER A 207 -3.70 -1.94 -8.19
CA SER A 207 -3.55 -0.57 -8.69
C SER A 207 -4.36 -0.35 -9.97
N ARG A 208 -4.34 -1.32 -10.90
CA ARG A 208 -5.18 -1.27 -12.12
C ARG A 208 -6.67 -1.35 -11.81
N LEU A 209 -7.08 -2.19 -10.85
CA LEU A 209 -8.47 -2.22 -10.39
C LEU A 209 -8.90 -0.85 -9.85
N TYR A 210 -8.08 -0.24 -8.99
CA TYR A 210 -8.32 1.10 -8.45
C TYR A 210 -8.42 2.15 -9.58
N TRP A 211 -7.49 2.09 -10.54
CA TRP A 211 -7.47 2.99 -11.71
C TRP A 211 -8.74 2.90 -12.54
N TRP A 212 -9.15 1.68 -12.91
CA TRP A 212 -10.34 1.47 -13.75
C TRP A 212 -11.67 1.62 -13.00
N THR A 213 -11.63 1.87 -11.69
CA THR A 213 -12.81 2.10 -10.86
C THR A 213 -12.79 3.50 -10.22
N ALA A 214 -12.08 3.68 -9.11
CA ALA A 214 -12.05 4.93 -8.36
C ALA A 214 -11.50 6.12 -9.15
N GLU A 215 -10.58 5.92 -10.10
CA GLU A 215 -10.00 7.01 -10.90
C GLU A 215 -10.76 7.28 -12.20
N TYR A 216 -11.06 6.23 -12.98
CA TYR A 216 -11.60 6.35 -14.34
C TYR A 216 -12.87 5.50 -14.57
N GLY A 217 -13.57 5.14 -13.50
CA GLY A 217 -14.80 4.35 -13.58
C GLY A 217 -16.04 5.14 -14.01
N LEU A 218 -16.95 4.42 -14.65
CA LEU A 218 -18.27 4.89 -15.09
C LEU A 218 -19.39 4.07 -14.46
N PHE A 219 -20.56 4.68 -14.25
CA PHE A 219 -21.72 4.06 -13.61
C PHE A 219 -22.91 3.98 -14.57
N GLY A 220 -23.49 2.79 -14.78
CA GLY A 220 -24.62 2.53 -15.67
C GLY A 220 -24.33 1.37 -16.65
N THR A 221 -24.64 1.55 -17.93
CA THR A 221 -24.31 0.60 -19.00
C THR A 221 -23.31 1.21 -19.99
N PRO A 222 -22.61 0.41 -20.81
CA PRO A 222 -21.71 0.93 -21.86
C PRO A 222 -22.35 1.97 -22.79
N GLU A 223 -23.66 1.86 -23.03
CA GLU A 223 -24.45 2.76 -23.88
C GLU A 223 -24.99 3.98 -23.11
N GLN A 224 -25.26 3.84 -21.82
CA GLN A 224 -25.84 4.88 -20.98
C GLN A 224 -25.17 4.92 -19.60
N TYR A 225 -24.28 5.88 -19.40
CA TYR A 225 -23.46 5.97 -18.19
C TYR A 225 -23.37 7.39 -17.63
N THR A 226 -22.93 7.46 -16.37
CA THR A 226 -22.52 8.68 -15.66
C THR A 226 -21.10 8.53 -15.13
N LEU A 227 -20.44 9.66 -14.86
CA LEU A 227 -19.05 9.72 -14.41
C LEU A 227 -18.99 9.62 -12.88
N TYR A 228 -18.10 8.78 -12.35
CA TYR A 228 -17.85 8.70 -10.92
C TYR A 228 -16.36 8.64 -10.55
N GLY A 229 -15.49 8.28 -11.49
CA GLY A 229 -14.04 8.25 -11.27
C GLY A 229 -13.45 9.66 -11.07
N ALA A 230 -12.57 9.80 -10.09
CA ALA A 230 -11.99 11.09 -9.68
C ALA A 230 -11.18 11.78 -10.77
N GLY A 231 -10.41 11.04 -11.59
CA GLY A 231 -9.71 11.57 -12.76
C GLY A 231 -10.67 12.24 -13.75
N LEU A 232 -11.81 11.60 -14.01
CA LEU A 232 -12.87 12.16 -14.86
C LEU A 232 -13.59 13.35 -14.21
N LEU A 233 -13.75 13.36 -12.89
CA LEU A 233 -14.47 14.41 -12.16
C LEU A 233 -13.63 15.67 -11.91
N SER A 234 -12.31 15.55 -11.98
CA SER A 234 -11.35 16.63 -11.70
C SER A 234 -10.64 17.19 -12.94
N SER A 235 -10.83 16.56 -14.10
CA SER A 235 -10.24 16.95 -15.38
C SER A 235 -11.27 17.57 -16.33
N ILE A 236 -11.07 18.85 -16.69
CA ILE A 236 -11.93 19.53 -17.67
C ILE A 236 -11.81 18.88 -19.05
N GLY A 237 -10.61 18.43 -19.41
CA GLY A 237 -10.34 17.75 -20.67
C GLY A 237 -10.97 16.37 -20.71
N GLU A 238 -10.66 15.52 -19.72
CA GLU A 238 -11.08 14.12 -19.75
C GLU A 238 -12.56 13.92 -19.47
N SER A 239 -13.20 14.76 -18.64
CA SER A 239 -14.67 14.76 -18.49
C SER A 239 -15.43 15.00 -19.80
N ARG A 240 -14.75 15.55 -20.83
CA ARG A 240 -15.30 15.78 -22.16
C ARG A 240 -14.86 14.69 -23.13
N SER A 241 -13.56 14.44 -23.23
CA SER A 241 -13.01 13.47 -24.20
C SER A 241 -13.40 12.04 -23.89
N CYS A 242 -13.73 11.70 -22.64
CA CYS A 242 -14.22 10.36 -22.29
C CYS A 242 -15.47 9.93 -23.05
N HIS A 243 -16.24 10.88 -23.60
CA HIS A 243 -17.45 10.61 -24.39
C HIS A 243 -17.18 10.41 -25.88
N ALA A 244 -15.93 10.60 -26.34
CA ALA A 244 -15.59 10.45 -27.74
C ALA A 244 -15.77 8.99 -28.19
N THR A 245 -16.18 8.79 -29.45
CA THR A 245 -16.54 7.48 -30.01
C THR A 245 -15.40 6.46 -30.00
N GLU A 246 -14.16 6.95 -30.06
CA GLU A 246 -12.93 6.17 -29.99
C GLU A 246 -12.62 5.63 -28.59
N VAL A 247 -13.18 6.24 -27.54
CA VAL A 247 -12.99 5.80 -26.15
C VAL A 247 -13.97 4.67 -25.87
N ARG A 248 -13.46 3.44 -25.86
CA ARG A 248 -14.28 2.24 -25.64
C ARG A 248 -14.91 2.23 -24.25
N LYS A 249 -16.14 1.71 -24.17
CA LYS A 249 -16.90 1.54 -22.92
C LYS A 249 -17.10 0.05 -22.72
N LEU A 250 -16.48 -0.51 -21.69
CA LEU A 250 -16.47 -1.94 -21.45
C LEU A 250 -17.25 -2.24 -20.16
N PRO A 251 -18.05 -3.32 -20.08
CA PRO A 251 -18.56 -3.78 -18.79
C PRO A 251 -17.41 -4.08 -17.83
N LEU A 252 -17.58 -3.72 -16.56
CA LEU A 252 -16.58 -4.03 -15.54
C LEU A 252 -16.60 -5.52 -15.18
N ASP A 253 -15.44 -6.16 -15.29
CA ASP A 253 -15.14 -7.49 -14.77
C ASP A 253 -13.70 -7.55 -14.20
N GLU A 254 -13.33 -8.68 -13.63
CA GLU A 254 -11.99 -8.91 -13.07
C GLU A 254 -10.86 -8.84 -14.12
N GLY A 255 -11.17 -8.97 -15.42
CA GLY A 255 -10.22 -8.84 -16.51
C GLY A 255 -9.61 -7.44 -16.61
N CYS A 256 -10.25 -6.42 -16.02
CA CYS A 256 -9.70 -5.06 -15.98
C CYS A 256 -8.32 -4.97 -15.32
N VAL A 257 -7.97 -5.90 -14.42
CA VAL A 257 -6.65 -5.89 -13.74
C VAL A 257 -5.49 -6.29 -14.66
N GLU A 258 -5.79 -6.84 -15.83
CA GLU A 258 -4.81 -7.16 -16.87
C GLU A 258 -4.68 -6.03 -17.90
N VAL A 259 -5.51 -4.99 -17.81
CA VAL A 259 -5.48 -3.84 -18.71
C VAL A 259 -4.56 -2.76 -18.13
N ASP A 260 -3.45 -2.50 -18.81
CA ASP A 260 -2.49 -1.48 -18.43
C ASP A 260 -2.96 -0.06 -18.79
N TYR A 261 -2.39 0.95 -18.13
CA TYR A 261 -2.73 2.36 -18.34
C TYR A 261 -1.49 3.26 -18.44
N ASP A 262 -1.64 4.37 -19.15
CA ASP A 262 -0.62 5.43 -19.27
C ASP A 262 -1.16 6.69 -18.61
N ILE A 263 -0.52 7.12 -17.51
CA ILE A 263 -0.90 8.31 -16.74
C ILE A 263 -0.64 9.62 -17.50
N THR A 264 0.10 9.57 -18.60
CA THR A 264 0.51 10.76 -19.39
C THR A 264 -0.42 11.02 -20.57
N ARG A 265 -1.41 10.14 -20.82
CA ARG A 265 -2.28 10.22 -22.00
C ARG A 265 -3.76 10.02 -21.60
N PRO A 266 -4.70 10.59 -22.38
CA PRO A 266 -6.12 10.29 -22.21
C PRO A 266 -6.41 8.80 -22.35
N GLN A 267 -7.35 8.30 -21.54
CA GLN A 267 -7.61 6.86 -21.46
C GLN A 267 -8.34 6.33 -22.72
N PRO A 268 -7.81 5.30 -23.42
CA PRO A 268 -8.42 4.76 -24.65
C PRO A 268 -9.63 3.84 -24.41
N GLN A 269 -9.82 3.39 -23.16
CA GLN A 269 -10.99 2.66 -22.71
C GLN A 269 -11.34 3.05 -21.29
N LEU A 270 -12.61 2.84 -20.93
CA LEU A 270 -13.14 3.01 -19.58
C LEU A 270 -14.07 1.83 -19.25
N PHE A 271 -14.15 1.49 -17.98
CA PHE A 271 -15.00 0.41 -17.50
C PHE A 271 -16.28 0.95 -16.84
N VAL A 272 -17.39 0.28 -17.09
CA VAL A 272 -18.72 0.67 -16.64
C VAL A 272 -19.25 -0.37 -15.67
N THR A 273 -19.51 0.07 -14.43
CA THR A 273 -20.19 -0.74 -13.40
C THR A 273 -21.69 -0.45 -13.41
N PRO A 274 -22.57 -1.47 -13.37
CA PRO A 274 -24.02 -1.25 -13.30
C PRO A 274 -24.48 -0.70 -11.95
N ASP A 275 -23.76 -1.03 -10.88
CA ASP A 275 -23.97 -0.56 -9.52
C ASP A 275 -22.65 -0.62 -8.72
N PHE A 276 -22.63 -0.10 -7.50
CA PHE A 276 -21.45 -0.14 -6.64
C PHE A 276 -21.21 -1.52 -5.99
N GLU A 277 -22.24 -2.35 -5.86
CA GLU A 277 -22.10 -3.73 -5.37
C GLU A 277 -21.24 -4.59 -6.31
N THR A 278 -21.33 -4.32 -7.62
CA THR A 278 -20.49 -4.96 -8.62
C THR A 278 -19.01 -4.66 -8.39
N LEU A 279 -18.64 -3.46 -7.90
CA LEU A 279 -17.25 -3.15 -7.52
C LEU A 279 -16.75 -4.11 -6.42
N HIS A 280 -17.59 -4.36 -5.41
CA HIS A 280 -17.28 -5.31 -4.34
C HIS A 280 -17.13 -6.74 -4.87
N ALA A 281 -18.05 -7.18 -5.74
CA ALA A 281 -18.02 -8.52 -6.31
C ALA A 281 -16.79 -8.74 -7.21
N VAL A 282 -16.37 -7.72 -7.98
CA VAL A 282 -15.15 -7.77 -8.79
C VAL A 282 -13.91 -7.82 -7.89
N LEU A 283 -13.84 -6.96 -6.87
CA LEU A 283 -12.75 -6.98 -5.89
C LEU A 283 -12.64 -8.35 -5.21
N ASP A 284 -13.75 -9.00 -4.87
CA ASP A 284 -13.75 -10.34 -4.29
C ASP A 284 -13.11 -11.37 -5.23
N ARG A 285 -13.50 -11.38 -6.50
CA ARG A 285 -12.93 -12.30 -7.49
C ARG A 285 -11.44 -12.05 -7.71
N VAL A 286 -11.00 -10.79 -7.71
CA VAL A 286 -9.57 -10.44 -7.76
C VAL A 286 -8.84 -10.88 -6.49
N ALA A 287 -9.45 -10.70 -5.31
CA ALA A 287 -8.87 -11.02 -4.02
C ALA A 287 -8.64 -12.54 -3.84
N GLU A 288 -9.49 -13.40 -4.41
CA GLU A 288 -9.29 -14.85 -4.43
C GLU A 288 -7.99 -15.28 -5.13
N GLY A 289 -7.49 -14.45 -6.05
CA GLY A 289 -6.21 -14.68 -6.74
C GLY A 289 -4.98 -14.37 -5.90
N LEU A 290 -5.11 -13.62 -4.80
CA LEU A 290 -3.99 -13.12 -4.00
C LEU A 290 -3.39 -14.20 -3.10
N ALA A 291 -2.11 -14.05 -2.78
CA ALA A 291 -1.33 -14.94 -1.92
C ALA A 291 -2.06 -15.23 -0.61
N VAL A 292 -2.62 -14.19 0.01
CA VAL A 292 -3.33 -14.28 1.29
C VAL A 292 -4.54 -15.22 1.24
N ARG A 293 -5.26 -15.30 0.10
CA ARG A 293 -6.44 -16.16 -0.11
C ARG A 293 -6.06 -17.52 -0.70
N ARG A 294 -5.26 -17.52 -1.76
CA ARG A 294 -4.86 -18.74 -2.47
C ARG A 294 -3.95 -19.65 -1.63
N GLY A 295 -3.08 -19.08 -0.81
CA GLY A 295 -2.22 -19.81 0.12
C GLY A 295 -1.20 -20.76 -0.53
N GLY A 296 -0.68 -21.66 0.29
CA GLY A 296 0.20 -22.75 -0.11
C GLY A 296 1.44 -22.33 -0.91
N ALA A 297 1.82 -23.15 -1.89
CA ALA A 297 3.01 -22.92 -2.71
C ALA A 297 2.97 -21.61 -3.50
N TYR A 298 1.79 -21.13 -3.88
CA TYR A 298 1.65 -19.82 -4.52
C TYR A 298 2.08 -18.70 -3.58
N ALA A 299 1.50 -18.66 -2.37
CA ALA A 299 1.83 -17.63 -1.39
C ALA A 299 3.32 -17.62 -1.00
N LEU A 300 3.94 -18.80 -0.86
CA LEU A 300 5.39 -18.90 -0.59
C LEU A 300 6.24 -18.37 -1.74
N ARG A 301 5.90 -18.69 -3.00
CA ARG A 301 6.62 -18.16 -4.17
C ARG A 301 6.49 -16.64 -4.25
N THR A 302 5.26 -16.13 -4.15
CA THR A 302 4.98 -14.69 -4.20
C THR A 302 5.73 -13.95 -3.08
N ALA A 303 5.69 -14.46 -1.84
CA ALA A 303 6.42 -13.86 -0.73
C ALA A 303 7.95 -13.87 -0.95
N LEU A 304 8.51 -14.97 -1.44
CA LEU A 304 9.95 -15.10 -1.72
C LEU A 304 10.41 -14.15 -2.84
N GLU A 305 9.61 -14.03 -3.91
CA GLU A 305 9.89 -13.16 -5.05
C GLU A 305 9.76 -11.68 -4.69
N SER A 306 8.83 -11.32 -3.80
CA SER A 306 8.59 -9.94 -3.38
C SER A 306 9.80 -9.30 -2.71
N ARG A 307 10.57 -10.08 -1.94
CA ARG A 307 11.63 -9.60 -1.03
C ARG A 307 11.18 -8.52 -0.06
N GLU A 308 9.87 -8.39 0.16
CA GLU A 308 9.29 -7.47 1.12
C GLU A 308 9.13 -8.15 2.49
N LEU A 309 8.83 -7.34 3.50
CA LEU A 309 8.35 -7.84 4.78
C LEU A 309 7.05 -8.63 4.56
N ALA A 310 7.03 -9.88 5.02
CA ALA A 310 5.88 -10.77 4.89
C ALA A 310 5.39 -11.24 6.27
N THR A 311 4.09 -11.49 6.36
CA THR A 311 3.47 -12.24 7.45
C THR A 311 3.07 -13.61 6.94
N LEU A 312 3.70 -14.65 7.47
CA LEU A 312 3.40 -16.06 7.21
C LEU A 312 2.45 -16.57 8.28
N ARG A 313 1.43 -17.33 7.88
CA ARG A 313 0.45 -17.96 8.78
C ARG A 313 0.48 -19.47 8.64
N PHE A 314 0.34 -20.15 9.77
CA PHE A 314 0.40 -21.60 9.86
C PHE A 314 -0.86 -22.20 10.48
N SER A 315 -1.03 -23.51 10.35
CA SER A 315 -2.26 -24.22 10.71
C SER A 315 -2.52 -24.30 12.22
N SER A 316 -1.49 -24.11 13.03
CA SER A 316 -1.62 -23.98 14.50
C SER A 316 -2.26 -22.65 14.94
N GLY A 317 -2.27 -21.63 14.09
CA GLY A 317 -2.56 -20.25 14.47
C GLY A 317 -1.30 -19.40 14.64
N ALA A 318 -0.11 -20.01 14.62
CA ALA A 318 1.16 -19.29 14.61
C ALA A 318 1.25 -18.31 13.44
N ILE A 319 1.90 -17.18 13.70
CA ILE A 319 2.37 -16.27 12.67
C ILE A 319 3.87 -16.03 12.82
N ALA A 320 4.55 -15.87 11.69
CA ALA A 320 5.93 -15.42 11.63
C ALA A 320 6.03 -14.23 10.68
N ILE A 321 6.69 -13.17 11.14
CA ILE A 321 6.93 -11.96 10.36
C ILE A 321 8.42 -11.90 10.01
N GLY A 322 8.73 -11.52 8.78
CA GLY A 322 10.10 -11.32 8.31
C GLY A 322 10.14 -11.27 6.78
N VAL A 323 11.32 -11.01 6.21
CA VAL A 323 11.52 -11.18 4.76
C VAL A 323 11.78 -12.65 4.49
N LEU A 324 10.98 -13.27 3.62
CA LEU A 324 11.18 -14.68 3.25
C LEU A 324 12.44 -14.80 2.39
N ALA A 325 13.53 -15.28 2.99
CA ALA A 325 14.82 -15.40 2.31
C ALA A 325 14.92 -16.71 1.52
N ARG A 326 14.48 -17.83 2.11
CA ARG A 326 14.51 -19.16 1.46
C ARG A 326 13.36 -20.04 1.90
N VAL A 327 12.90 -20.89 0.97
CA VAL A 327 12.05 -22.04 1.24
C VAL A 327 12.91 -23.31 1.17
N LEU A 328 12.90 -24.10 2.25
CA LEU A 328 13.74 -25.29 2.39
C LEU A 328 12.87 -26.53 2.18
N GLY A 329 13.06 -27.18 1.02
CA GLY A 329 12.23 -28.30 0.57
C GLY A 329 11.24 -27.89 -0.54
N PRO A 330 10.32 -28.78 -0.92
CA PRO A 330 9.29 -28.50 -1.93
C PRO A 330 8.34 -27.39 -1.46
N PHE A 331 7.89 -26.51 -2.37
CA PHE A 331 6.96 -25.43 -2.02
C PHE A 331 5.60 -25.92 -1.53
N ASP A 332 5.11 -27.07 -2.00
CA ASP A 332 3.82 -27.64 -1.57
C ASP A 332 3.89 -28.29 -0.18
N ALA A 333 5.10 -28.61 0.29
CA ALA A 333 5.34 -29.25 1.57
C ALA A 333 6.74 -28.87 2.11
N PRO A 334 6.96 -27.60 2.49
CA PRO A 334 8.26 -27.13 2.93
C PRO A 334 8.64 -27.78 4.26
N TRP A 335 9.92 -28.07 4.43
CA TRP A 335 10.45 -28.59 5.69
C TRP A 335 10.72 -27.46 6.68
N ALA A 336 11.16 -26.33 6.15
CA ALA A 336 11.41 -25.12 6.90
C ALA A 336 11.36 -23.90 5.97
N VAL A 337 11.21 -22.72 6.55
CA VAL A 337 11.42 -21.44 5.88
C VAL A 337 12.48 -20.64 6.62
N GLU A 338 13.28 -19.89 5.88
CA GLU A 338 14.30 -18.99 6.42
C GLU A 338 13.82 -17.55 6.25
N LEU A 339 13.73 -16.83 7.36
CA LEU A 339 13.34 -15.43 7.44
C LEU A 339 14.57 -14.58 7.78
N SER A 340 14.64 -13.39 7.19
CA SER A 340 15.68 -12.40 7.47
C SER A 340 15.08 -11.02 7.76
N GLY A 341 15.93 -10.09 8.18
CA GLY A 341 15.53 -8.76 8.60
C GLY A 341 14.90 -8.78 9.99
N PRO A 342 13.94 -7.89 10.29
CA PRO A 342 13.30 -7.89 11.58
C PRO A 342 12.30 -9.06 11.63
N VAL A 343 12.67 -10.08 12.40
CA VAL A 343 11.89 -11.32 12.52
C VAL A 343 11.17 -11.34 13.86
N GLY A 344 9.86 -11.57 13.84
CA GLY A 344 9.07 -11.76 15.05
C GLY A 344 8.01 -12.83 14.91
N PHE A 345 7.53 -13.30 16.05
CA PHE A 345 6.55 -14.38 16.14
C PHE A 345 5.29 -13.93 16.85
N GLY A 346 4.20 -14.60 16.53
CA GLY A 346 2.90 -14.28 17.08
C GLY A 346 1.91 -15.42 16.98
N TRP A 347 0.69 -15.13 17.41
CA TRP A 347 -0.41 -16.08 17.38
C TRP A 347 -1.73 -15.40 17.05
N ASP A 348 -2.58 -16.09 16.29
CA ASP A 348 -3.94 -15.65 15.93
C ASP A 348 -4.02 -14.18 15.47
N GLY A 349 -3.04 -13.77 14.66
CA GLY A 349 -2.96 -12.45 14.06
C GLY A 349 -2.34 -11.35 14.93
N ARG A 350 -1.80 -11.68 16.11
CA ARG A 350 -1.12 -10.71 16.99
C ARG A 350 0.32 -11.11 17.24
N LEU A 351 1.24 -10.14 17.22
CA LEU A 351 2.61 -10.38 17.63
C LEU A 351 2.68 -10.57 19.15
N LEU A 352 3.59 -11.43 19.59
CA LEU A 352 3.90 -11.58 21.00
C LEU A 352 4.99 -10.57 21.39
N PRO A 353 4.79 -9.71 22.41
CA PRO A 353 5.73 -8.64 22.72
C PRO A 353 7.16 -9.11 23.01
N GLU A 354 7.31 -10.23 23.70
CA GLU A 354 8.59 -10.87 23.98
C GLU A 354 9.31 -11.40 22.72
N HIS A 355 8.57 -11.54 21.61
CA HIS A 355 9.07 -11.90 20.28
C HIS A 355 8.93 -10.72 19.30
N PHE A 356 8.85 -9.48 19.79
CA PHE A 356 8.83 -8.31 18.92
C PHE A 356 10.04 -8.34 17.98
N PRO A 357 9.86 -7.95 16.71
CA PRO A 357 10.88 -8.16 15.72
C PRO A 357 12.20 -7.50 16.08
N ASN A 358 13.22 -8.33 16.29
CA ASN A 358 14.59 -7.90 16.46
C ASN A 358 15.35 -8.17 15.17
N ALA A 359 16.39 -7.37 14.89
CA ALA A 359 17.33 -7.63 13.80
C ALA A 359 18.15 -8.89 14.13
N HIS A 360 17.56 -10.06 13.91
CA HIS A 360 18.24 -11.34 14.02
C HIS A 360 18.73 -11.76 12.64
N ALA A 361 19.97 -12.27 12.57
CA ALA A 361 20.46 -12.92 11.38
C ALA A 361 19.75 -14.28 11.20
N ASP A 362 19.17 -14.50 10.02
CA ASP A 362 18.70 -15.77 9.47
C ASP A 362 17.98 -16.72 10.44
N CYS A 363 16.68 -16.47 10.62
CA CYS A 363 15.80 -17.25 11.48
C CYS A 363 15.12 -18.39 10.72
N TRP A 364 15.20 -19.62 11.20
CA TRP A 364 14.48 -20.76 10.62
C TRP A 364 13.18 -21.05 11.37
N VAL A 365 12.09 -21.20 10.64
CA VAL A 365 10.83 -21.77 11.14
C VAL A 365 10.69 -23.17 10.55
N ILE A 366 10.68 -24.19 11.42
CA ILE A 366 10.43 -25.57 11.00
C ILE A 366 8.93 -25.72 10.74
N VAL A 367 8.58 -26.27 9.58
CA VAL A 367 7.20 -26.33 9.09
C VAL A 367 6.70 -27.77 9.10
N GLY A 368 5.42 -27.93 9.45
CA GLY A 368 4.68 -29.17 9.37
C GLY A 368 4.40 -29.81 10.72
N ARG A 369 3.81 -31.00 10.65
CA ARG A 369 3.45 -31.83 11.79
C ARG A 369 4.65 -32.58 12.35
N LEU A 370 4.55 -32.92 13.63
CA LEU A 370 5.48 -33.85 14.28
C LEU A 370 5.38 -35.24 13.64
N ALA A 371 6.40 -36.07 13.82
CA ALA A 371 6.47 -37.41 13.23
C ALA A 371 5.29 -38.32 13.62
N ASP A 372 4.62 -38.06 14.73
CA ASP A 372 3.40 -38.75 15.18
C ASP A 372 2.10 -38.20 14.54
N GLY A 373 2.19 -37.18 13.68
CA GLY A 373 1.09 -36.54 12.99
C GLY A 373 0.42 -35.39 13.76
N SER A 374 0.80 -35.17 15.03
CA SER A 374 0.25 -34.07 15.83
C SER A 374 0.81 -32.71 15.39
N SER A 375 0.03 -31.65 15.63
CA SER A 375 0.52 -30.29 15.44
C SER A 375 1.49 -29.93 16.57
N PRO A 376 2.64 -29.27 16.32
CA PRO A 376 3.65 -29.02 17.35
C PRO A 376 3.12 -28.30 18.60
N ASP A 377 2.17 -27.38 18.44
CA ASP A 377 1.56 -26.60 19.53
C ASP A 377 0.78 -27.47 20.52
N THR A 378 0.19 -28.57 20.05
CA THR A 378 -0.55 -29.53 20.88
C THR A 378 0.30 -30.73 21.29
N GLY A 379 1.18 -31.21 20.41
CA GLY A 379 2.05 -32.36 20.66
C GLY A 379 3.18 -32.08 21.67
N LEU A 380 3.63 -30.82 21.81
CA LEU A 380 4.73 -30.45 22.70
C LEU A 380 4.29 -29.85 24.04
N VAL A 381 3.01 -29.97 24.43
CA VAL A 381 2.50 -29.44 25.71
C VAL A 381 3.24 -30.01 26.93
N GLY A 382 3.66 -31.27 26.86
CA GLY A 382 4.42 -31.93 27.94
C GLY A 382 5.92 -31.59 27.96
N ALA A 383 6.42 -30.80 27.01
CA ALA A 383 7.84 -30.45 26.97
C ALA A 383 8.22 -29.58 28.16
N SER A 384 9.30 -29.93 28.86
CA SER A 384 9.80 -29.18 30.01
C SER A 384 11.30 -28.93 29.90
N PRO A 385 11.83 -27.87 30.52
CA PRO A 385 13.26 -27.68 30.65
C PRO A 385 13.95 -28.92 31.19
N SER A 386 15.05 -29.33 30.56
CA SER A 386 15.75 -30.57 30.89
C SER A 386 17.23 -30.47 30.52
N SER A 387 18.09 -31.05 31.36
CA SER A 387 19.50 -31.22 31.05
C SER A 387 19.75 -32.30 30.00
N ARG A 388 18.75 -33.15 29.70
CA ARG A 388 18.85 -34.17 28.66
C ARG A 388 18.64 -33.56 27.29
N ARG A 389 19.38 -34.08 26.30
CA ARG A 389 19.16 -33.75 24.90
C ARG A 389 17.88 -34.44 24.43
N THR A 390 16.95 -33.66 23.89
CA THR A 390 15.71 -34.10 23.28
C THR A 390 15.86 -34.07 21.76
N SER A 391 15.17 -34.97 21.05
CA SER A 391 15.04 -34.98 19.60
C SER A 391 13.57 -34.81 19.24
N ILE A 392 13.27 -33.79 18.44
CA ILE A 392 11.92 -33.48 17.94
C ILE A 392 11.94 -33.75 16.44
N GLU A 393 11.11 -34.68 15.98
CA GLU A 393 11.05 -35.13 14.59
C GLU A 393 9.74 -34.71 13.94
N PHE A 394 9.80 -34.40 12.65
CA PHE A 394 8.68 -33.93 11.84
C PHE A 394 8.37 -34.94 10.72
N VAL A 395 7.13 -34.95 10.23
CA VAL A 395 6.70 -35.81 9.09
C VAL A 395 7.58 -35.59 7.86
N SER A 396 8.08 -34.38 7.67
CA SER A 396 9.00 -34.01 6.59
C SER A 396 10.35 -34.74 6.65
N GLY A 397 10.69 -35.37 7.77
CA GLY A 397 12.02 -35.87 8.08
C GLY A 397 12.96 -34.80 8.64
N ALA A 398 12.47 -33.56 8.85
CA ALA A 398 13.20 -32.56 9.61
C ALA A 398 13.31 -32.98 11.08
N ARG A 399 14.42 -32.61 11.72
CA ARG A 399 14.71 -32.96 13.10
C ARG A 399 15.41 -31.81 13.82
N VAL A 400 14.91 -31.48 15.00
CA VAL A 400 15.50 -30.48 15.90
C VAL A 400 15.94 -31.20 17.17
N GLU A 401 17.24 -31.24 17.40
CA GLU A 401 17.79 -31.77 18.64
C GLU A 401 18.33 -30.66 19.52
N GLY A 402 18.28 -30.81 20.84
CA GLY A 402 18.89 -29.86 21.77
C GLY A 402 18.46 -30.09 23.20
N ARG A 403 19.00 -29.31 24.14
CA ARG A 403 18.50 -29.26 25.52
C ARG A 403 17.43 -28.19 25.62
N ILE A 404 16.21 -28.58 26.00
CA ILE A 404 15.13 -27.60 26.19
C ILE A 404 15.46 -26.80 27.45
N VAL A 405 15.54 -25.48 27.32
CA VAL A 405 15.83 -24.57 28.43
C VAL A 405 14.62 -23.72 28.83
N ARG A 406 13.70 -23.48 27.89
CA ARG A 406 12.46 -22.75 28.14
C ARG A 406 11.34 -23.31 27.27
N ARG A 407 10.14 -23.38 27.84
CA ARG A 407 8.89 -23.58 27.12
C ARG A 407 8.04 -22.35 27.33
N GLU A 408 7.48 -21.83 26.25
CA GLU A 408 6.47 -20.78 26.29
C GLU A 408 5.11 -21.36 25.91
N GLY A 409 4.11 -21.13 26.77
CA GLY A 409 2.75 -21.61 26.59
C GLY A 409 1.81 -20.51 26.14
N LEU A 410 0.75 -20.89 25.44
CA LEU A 410 -0.37 -20.02 25.09
C LEU A 410 -1.42 -20.02 26.23
N PRO A 411 -2.28 -19.00 26.33
CA PRO A 411 -3.31 -18.92 27.37
C PRO A 411 -4.27 -20.11 27.41
N ASP A 412 -4.44 -20.82 26.30
CA ASP A 412 -5.29 -22.01 26.17
C ASP A 412 -4.56 -23.33 26.51
N GLY A 413 -3.31 -23.26 26.99
CA GLY A 413 -2.52 -24.41 27.43
C GLY A 413 -1.64 -25.04 26.34
N ARG A 414 -1.79 -24.63 25.08
CA ARG A 414 -0.92 -25.06 23.97
C ARG A 414 0.50 -24.50 24.14
N THR A 415 1.44 -25.00 23.35
CA THR A 415 2.84 -24.54 23.34
C THR A 415 3.06 -23.56 22.18
N ALA A 416 3.54 -22.36 22.48
CA ALA A 416 3.89 -21.35 21.47
C ALA A 416 5.27 -21.65 20.86
N CYS A 417 6.28 -21.80 21.71
CA CYS A 417 7.65 -22.09 21.29
C CYS A 417 8.46 -22.83 22.36
N LEU A 418 9.57 -23.43 21.93
CA LEU A 418 10.59 -24.00 22.78
C LEU A 418 11.93 -23.32 22.51
N GLU A 419 12.66 -22.93 23.55
CA GLU A 419 14.05 -22.53 23.43
C GLU A 419 14.96 -23.73 23.70
N LEU A 420 15.87 -24.00 22.77
CA LEU A 420 16.84 -25.08 22.84
C LEU A 420 18.27 -24.53 22.87
N GLU A 421 19.11 -25.11 23.72
CA GLU A 421 20.57 -24.90 23.71
C GLU A 421 21.32 -26.05 23.05
N ALA A 422 22.48 -25.72 22.48
CA ALA A 422 23.30 -26.66 21.71
C ALA A 422 22.46 -27.40 20.65
N ALA A 423 21.67 -26.61 19.93
CA ALA A 423 20.65 -27.09 19.03
C ALA A 423 21.28 -27.57 17.72
N ARG A 424 20.83 -28.73 17.24
CA ARG A 424 21.22 -29.29 15.96
C ARG A 424 19.98 -29.47 15.09
N ILE A 425 19.92 -28.72 14.00
CA ILE A 425 18.83 -28.80 13.04
C ILE A 425 19.29 -29.65 11.86
N VAL A 426 18.56 -30.73 11.59
CA VAL A 426 18.77 -31.61 10.45
C VAL A 426 17.57 -31.49 9.54
N LEU A 427 17.77 -30.97 8.33
CA LEU A 427 16.76 -30.97 7.28
C LEU A 427 17.09 -32.06 6.27
N PRO A 428 16.08 -32.66 5.60
CA PRO A 428 16.34 -33.63 4.55
C PRO A 428 17.30 -33.08 3.50
N ARG A 429 18.25 -33.90 3.04
CA ARG A 429 19.19 -33.55 1.96
C ARG A 429 20.01 -32.27 2.20
N SER A 430 20.15 -31.84 3.45
CA SER A 430 20.89 -30.63 3.83
C SER A 430 21.94 -30.97 4.89
N ALA A 431 23.04 -30.22 4.94
CA ALA A 431 24.01 -30.35 6.02
C ALA A 431 23.36 -29.93 7.35
N PRO A 432 23.60 -30.66 8.46
CA PRO A 432 23.14 -30.25 9.78
C PRO A 432 23.68 -28.87 10.17
N ARG A 433 22.84 -28.05 10.78
CA ARG A 433 23.22 -26.75 11.33
C ARG A 433 23.29 -26.84 12.85
N GLU A 434 24.45 -26.50 13.42
CA GLU A 434 24.65 -26.40 14.87
C GLU A 434 24.46 -24.94 15.30
N LEU A 435 23.65 -24.72 16.32
CA LEU A 435 23.31 -23.40 16.85
C LEU A 435 23.47 -23.41 18.38
N ALA A 436 24.09 -22.36 18.92
CA ALA A 436 24.23 -22.22 20.37
C ALA A 436 22.85 -22.16 21.04
N ARG A 437 21.92 -21.42 20.43
CA ARG A 437 20.50 -21.31 20.81
C ARG A 437 19.61 -21.34 19.58
N PHE A 438 18.43 -21.92 19.74
CA PHE A 438 17.41 -21.96 18.71
C PHE A 438 16.02 -21.89 19.33
N THR A 439 15.16 -21.05 18.76
CA THR A 439 13.74 -20.97 19.12
C THR A 439 12.93 -21.77 18.12
N LEU A 440 12.39 -22.90 18.56
CA LEU A 440 11.44 -23.68 17.78
C LEU A 440 10.04 -23.09 17.94
N LEU A 441 9.59 -22.32 16.94
CA LEU A 441 8.18 -21.91 16.84
C LEU A 441 7.31 -23.14 16.55
N CYS A 442 6.24 -23.34 17.30
CA CYS A 442 5.32 -24.46 17.13
C CYS A 442 4.31 -24.20 15.99
N ALA A 443 4.82 -23.97 14.78
CA ALA A 443 4.06 -23.41 13.66
C ALA A 443 3.02 -24.37 13.05
N GLY A 444 3.32 -25.66 12.91
CA GLY A 444 2.46 -26.57 12.13
C GLY A 444 2.61 -26.35 10.62
N ASP A 445 1.60 -26.74 9.85
CA ASP A 445 1.63 -26.68 8.37
C ASP A 445 1.53 -25.23 7.88
N PHE A 446 2.29 -24.85 6.84
CA PHE A 446 2.14 -23.53 6.23
C PHE A 446 0.77 -23.40 5.54
N VAL A 447 0.10 -22.27 5.75
CA VAL A 447 -1.23 -22.01 5.19
C VAL A 447 -1.16 -20.92 4.12
N THR A 448 -0.67 -19.74 4.46
CA THR A 448 -0.72 -18.57 3.58
C THR A 448 0.29 -17.50 3.99
N ALA A 449 0.51 -16.51 3.12
CA ALA A 449 1.33 -15.34 3.39
C ALA A 449 0.65 -14.07 2.85
N ARG A 450 0.90 -12.95 3.52
CA ARG A 450 0.52 -11.60 3.06
C ARG A 450 1.69 -10.63 3.21
N ALA A 451 1.67 -9.56 2.43
CA ALA A 451 2.66 -8.50 2.57
C ALA A 451 2.40 -7.67 3.83
N GLY A 452 3.47 -7.06 4.34
CA GLY A 452 3.45 -6.21 5.52
C GLY A 452 3.32 -6.95 6.84
N ALA A 453 3.20 -6.17 7.91
CA ALA A 453 3.07 -6.65 9.27
C ALA A 453 1.66 -7.19 9.57
N ALA A 454 1.58 -8.21 10.42
CA ALA A 454 0.33 -8.74 10.94
C ALA A 454 -0.38 -7.74 11.85
N ASP A 455 0.42 -7.00 12.62
CA ASP A 455 0.02 -6.14 13.73
C ASP A 455 0.28 -4.67 13.37
N GLY A 456 -0.75 -3.84 13.48
CA GLY A 456 -0.69 -2.39 13.26
C GLY A 456 0.03 -1.61 14.38
N ALA A 457 0.64 -2.29 15.35
CA ALA A 457 1.65 -1.72 16.25
C ALA A 457 3.08 -1.96 15.75
N TYR A 458 3.28 -2.87 14.80
CA TYR A 458 4.60 -3.21 14.27
C TYR A 458 4.87 -2.54 12.92
N HIS A 459 5.71 -1.51 12.97
CA HIS A 459 6.14 -0.73 11.81
C HIS A 459 7.65 -0.53 11.82
N GLY A 460 8.38 -1.65 11.90
CA GLY A 460 9.83 -1.64 11.80
C GLY A 460 10.32 -0.94 10.54
N GLU A 461 11.57 -0.49 10.55
CA GLU A 461 12.22 0.30 9.47
C GLU A 461 12.08 -0.32 8.07
N THR A 462 11.79 -1.63 7.96
CA THR A 462 11.68 -2.38 6.71
C THR A 462 10.34 -2.29 5.98
N GLN A 463 9.24 -1.84 6.60
CA GLN A 463 7.96 -1.76 5.87
C GLN A 463 7.98 -0.66 4.78
N TYR A 464 8.92 0.28 4.89
CA TYR A 464 9.09 1.40 3.95
C TYR A 464 10.56 1.85 3.83
N SER A 465 11.50 0.92 4.02
CA SER A 465 12.94 1.24 3.97
C SER A 465 13.29 1.85 2.61
N GLY A 466 13.98 3.00 2.62
CA GLY A 466 14.36 3.74 1.41
C GLY A 466 13.33 4.77 0.94
N VAL A 467 12.14 4.82 1.54
CA VAL A 467 11.15 5.87 1.28
C VAL A 467 11.53 7.13 2.03
N ARG A 468 11.74 8.22 1.29
CA ARG A 468 11.96 9.54 1.87
C ARG A 468 10.66 10.07 2.49
N VAL A 469 10.75 10.52 3.74
CA VAL A 469 9.63 11.15 4.46
C VAL A 469 9.38 12.54 3.86
N PRO A 470 8.12 12.90 3.57
CA PRO A 470 7.78 14.19 2.98
C PRO A 470 8.31 15.38 3.80
N ARG A 471 8.64 16.50 3.14
CA ARG A 471 9.21 17.67 3.80
C ARG A 471 8.21 18.83 3.75
N PRO A 472 7.98 19.54 4.87
CA PRO A 472 7.18 20.77 4.83
C PRO A 472 7.74 21.75 3.80
N ARG A 473 6.87 22.44 3.07
CA ARG A 473 7.26 23.40 2.02
C ARG A 473 8.26 24.43 2.56
N PRO A 474 9.38 24.69 1.86
CA PRO A 474 10.11 25.93 2.05
C PRO A 474 9.24 27.11 1.59
N ASN A 475 9.24 28.17 2.37
CA ASN A 475 8.42 29.36 2.12
C ASN A 475 8.75 29.95 0.73
N ARG A 476 7.77 30.05 -0.19
CA ARG A 476 7.97 30.63 -1.55
C ARG A 476 8.54 32.05 -1.52
N ALA A 477 8.45 32.76 -0.40
CA ALA A 477 9.10 34.05 -0.20
C ALA A 477 10.63 33.97 -0.12
N SER A 478 11.22 32.87 0.36
CA SER A 478 12.68 32.75 0.51
C SER A 478 13.40 32.42 -0.80
N THR A 479 12.73 31.76 -1.75
CA THR A 479 13.34 31.37 -3.03
C THR A 479 13.45 32.52 -4.04
N ARG A 480 12.60 33.55 -3.95
CA ARG A 480 12.73 34.77 -4.78
C ARG A 480 13.84 35.73 -4.32
N SER A 481 14.29 35.64 -3.07
CA SER A 481 15.38 36.47 -2.56
C SER A 481 16.76 36.09 -3.11
N ALA A 482 16.94 34.85 -3.60
CA ALA A 482 18.22 34.39 -4.14
C ALA A 482 18.38 34.68 -5.65
N ALA A 483 17.28 34.82 -6.39
CA ALA A 483 17.29 35.01 -7.84
C ALA A 483 17.28 36.49 -8.30
N SER A 484 17.35 37.45 -7.38
CA SER A 484 17.25 38.90 -7.68
C SER A 484 18.50 39.71 -7.37
N ALA A 485 19.62 39.06 -7.02
CA ALA A 485 20.90 39.77 -6.90
C ALA A 485 21.40 40.16 -8.31
N PRO A 486 21.54 41.46 -8.64
CA PRO A 486 22.11 41.87 -9.91
C PRO A 486 23.58 41.41 -9.97
N PRO A 487 24.09 41.02 -11.16
CA PRO A 487 25.49 40.63 -11.30
C PRO A 487 26.41 41.78 -10.86
N PRO A 488 27.51 41.51 -10.14
CA PRO A 488 28.47 42.55 -9.80
C PRO A 488 29.03 43.14 -11.09
N GLY A 489 28.87 44.46 -11.25
CA GLY A 489 29.39 45.19 -12.41
C GLY A 489 30.92 45.07 -12.52
N PRO A 490 31.47 45.22 -13.72
CA PRO A 490 32.90 45.07 -13.95
C PRO A 490 33.69 46.16 -13.21
N SER A 491 34.56 45.76 -12.28
CA SER A 491 35.51 46.66 -11.64
C SER A 491 36.62 47.02 -12.62
N THR A 492 36.65 48.27 -13.05
CA THR A 492 37.81 48.90 -13.68
C THR A 492 38.87 49.25 -12.64
N HIS A 493 40.12 48.93 -12.99
CA HIS A 493 41.42 49.18 -12.32
C HIS A 493 42.01 48.02 -11.52
#